data_AF-A0A1C6V6P0-F1
#
_entry.id   AF-A0A1C6V6P0-F1
#
_cell.length_a   1.000
_cell.length_b   1.000
_cell.length_c   1.000
_cell.angle_alpha   90.00
_cell.angle_beta   90.00
_cell.angle_gamma   90.00
#
_symmetry.space_group_name_H-M   'P 1'
#
loop_
_entity.id
_entity.type
_entity.pdbx_description
1 polymer ?
#
loop_
_entity_poly.entity_id
_entity_poly.type
_entity_poly.pdbx_seq_one_letter_code
_entity_poly.pdbx_strand_id
1 'polypeptide(L)' 'MSDPGIRVPRGDDDRVVDLSEDFVVLPEQTTDDTDRGWGERSYGNEDWLLAERPPHWD' A
#
# COMPACT_ATOMS: atom_id res chain seq x y z
N MET A 1 -36.19 -6.39 7.45
CA MET A 1 -35.81 -5.76 8.73
C MET A 1 -34.70 -4.78 8.42
N SER A 2 -34.97 -3.48 8.52
CA SER A 2 -33.97 -2.42 8.29
C SER A 2 -33.26 -2.12 9.61
N ASP A 3 -31.93 -2.25 9.62
CA ASP A 3 -31.11 -1.86 10.76
C ASP A 3 -30.75 -0.35 10.66
N PRO A 4 -30.97 0.46 11.70
CA PRO A 4 -30.69 1.89 11.67
C PRO A 4 -29.34 2.19 12.33
N GLY A 5 -28.43 2.79 11.56
CA GLY A 5 -27.46 3.73 12.11
C GLY A 5 -26.05 3.21 12.36
N ILE A 6 -25.31 2.98 11.27
CA ILE A 6 -23.90 3.38 11.24
C ILE A 6 -23.80 4.49 10.21
N ARG A 7 -23.92 5.73 10.68
CA ARG A 7 -23.42 6.88 9.92
C ARG A 7 -21.90 6.83 10.04
N VAL A 8 -21.26 5.96 9.26
CA VAL A 8 -19.84 6.13 8.95
C VAL A 8 -19.72 7.57 8.40
N PRO A 9 -18.90 8.45 8.98
CA PRO A 9 -18.48 9.62 8.24
C PRO A 9 -17.93 9.06 6.93
N ARG A 10 -18.55 9.45 5.82
CA ARG A 10 -18.22 9.05 4.46
C ARG A 10 -16.71 8.80 4.39
N GLY A 11 -16.33 7.52 4.32
CA GLY A 11 -14.99 7.05 4.65
C GLY A 11 -13.97 7.71 3.74
N ASP A 12 -12.70 7.64 4.12
CA ASP A 12 -11.59 8.07 3.25
C ASP A 12 -11.73 7.49 1.81
N ASP A 13 -12.31 6.28 1.69
CA ASP A 13 -12.70 5.59 0.45
C ASP A 13 -13.63 6.35 -0.50
N ASP A 14 -14.47 7.24 0.01
CA ASP A 14 -15.48 7.97 -0.77
C ASP A 14 -14.99 9.34 -1.26
N ARG A 15 -13.74 9.70 -0.97
CA ARG A 15 -13.15 10.97 -1.37
C ARG A 15 -12.94 10.99 -2.89
N VAL A 16 -13.48 12.02 -3.53
CA VAL A 16 -13.29 12.22 -4.97
C VAL A 16 -11.84 12.67 -5.21
N VAL A 17 -11.07 11.85 -5.93
CA VAL A 17 -9.73 12.21 -6.40
C VAL A 17 -9.86 12.94 -7.72
N ASP A 18 -9.38 14.18 -7.78
CA ASP A 18 -9.29 14.94 -9.03
C ASP A 18 -8.04 14.50 -9.79
N LEU A 19 -8.25 13.97 -11.00
CA LEU A 19 -7.20 13.50 -11.91
C LEU A 19 -7.04 14.45 -13.10
N SER A 20 -7.50 15.69 -13.00
CA SER A 20 -7.44 16.67 -14.09
C SER A 20 -6.11 17.45 -14.16
N GLU A 21 -5.19 17.23 -13.22
CA GLU A 21 -3.88 17.87 -13.21
C GLU A 21 -3.01 17.43 -14.40
N ASP A 22 -2.17 18.33 -14.92
CA ASP A 22 -1.18 18.01 -15.97
C ASP A 22 -0.19 16.98 -15.42
N PHE A 23 -0.39 15.71 -15.77
CA PHE A 23 0.47 14.62 -15.35
C PHE A 23 1.87 14.81 -15.94
N VAL A 24 2.86 15.00 -15.08
CA VAL A 24 4.24 14.82 -15.48
C VAL A 24 4.44 13.34 -15.73
N VAL A 25 4.63 12.96 -16.99
CA VAL A 25 5.04 11.59 -17.34
C VAL A 25 6.39 11.37 -16.68
N LEU A 26 6.38 10.59 -15.60
CA LEU A 26 7.60 10.18 -14.93
C LEU A 26 8.45 9.35 -15.91
N PRO A 27 9.79 9.37 -15.77
CA PRO A 27 10.64 8.45 -16.49
C PRO A 27 10.22 7.01 -16.23
N GLU A 28 10.59 6.10 -17.13
CA GLU A 28 10.30 4.66 -17.00
C GLU A 28 10.76 4.08 -15.65
N GLN A 29 11.79 4.67 -15.04
CA GLN A 29 12.27 4.38 -13.71
C GLN A 29 12.17 5.63 -12.82
N THR A 30 11.51 5.52 -11.67
CA THR A 30 11.38 6.62 -10.71
C THR A 30 12.62 6.69 -9.80
N THR A 31 12.91 7.83 -9.18
CA THR A 31 14.04 7.95 -8.23
C THR A 31 13.89 7.05 -7.00
N ASP A 32 12.65 6.73 -6.63
CA ASP A 32 12.34 5.82 -5.52
C ASP A 32 12.50 4.34 -5.92
N ASP A 33 12.45 4.06 -7.23
CA ASP A 33 12.72 2.74 -7.79
C ASP A 33 14.22 2.47 -7.79
N THR A 34 14.65 1.75 -6.74
CA THR A 34 16.01 1.24 -6.63
C THR A 34 15.98 -0.29 -6.64
N ASP A 35 16.88 -0.90 -7.43
CA ASP A 35 17.11 -2.36 -7.43
C ASP A 35 17.56 -2.91 -6.06
N ARG A 36 17.77 -2.02 -5.07
CA ARG A 36 18.13 -2.36 -3.69
C ARG A 36 16.91 -2.81 -2.86
N GLY A 37 15.71 -2.80 -3.44
CA GLY A 37 14.47 -3.09 -2.73
C GLY A 37 14.09 -1.97 -1.76
N TRP A 38 13.13 -2.25 -0.87
CA TRP A 38 12.52 -1.28 0.05
C TRP A 38 13.37 -0.94 1.28
N GLY A 39 14.70 -0.80 1.11
CA GLY A 39 15.62 -0.56 2.23
C GLY A 39 15.90 -1.79 3.08
N GLU A 40 15.58 -2.99 2.57
CA GLU A 40 15.98 -4.26 3.18
C GLU A 40 17.50 -4.33 3.29
N ARG A 41 17.97 -4.71 4.48
CA ARG A 41 19.40 -4.95 4.67
C ARG A 41 19.74 -6.18 3.85
N SER A 42 20.80 -6.14 3.03
CA SER A 42 21.26 -7.29 2.22
C SER A 42 21.66 -8.53 3.04
N TYR A 43 21.60 -8.44 4.37
CA TYR A 43 21.82 -9.49 5.35
C TYR A 43 20.63 -9.52 6.33
N GLY A 44 19.41 -9.52 5.79
CA GLY A 44 18.17 -9.53 6.55
C GLY A 44 17.82 -10.97 6.93
N ASN A 45 17.94 -11.28 8.21
CA ASN A 45 17.58 -12.57 8.80
C ASN A 45 16.11 -12.92 8.44
N GLU A 46 15.89 -13.99 7.68
CA GLU A 46 14.56 -14.50 7.28
C GLU A 46 13.65 -14.83 8.48
N ASP A 47 14.18 -14.86 9.71
CA ASP A 47 13.43 -15.03 10.95
C ASP A 47 12.23 -14.09 11.06
N TRP A 48 12.34 -12.83 10.63
CA TRP A 48 11.22 -11.89 10.76
C TRP A 48 10.08 -12.25 9.78
N LEU A 49 10.40 -12.67 8.56
CA LEU A 49 9.44 -13.14 7.55
C LEU A 49 8.73 -14.42 8.02
N LEU A 50 9.46 -15.30 8.69
CA LEU A 50 8.91 -16.53 9.25
C LEU A 50 8.05 -16.26 10.49
N ALA A 51 8.45 -15.30 11.34
CA ALA A 51 7.70 -14.90 12.53
C ALA A 51 6.37 -14.22 12.19
N GLU A 52 6.32 -13.48 11.07
CA GLU A 52 5.12 -12.76 10.60
C GLU A 52 4.35 -13.53 9.51
N ARG A 53 4.66 -14.82 9.31
CA ARG A 53 4.04 -15.66 8.29
C ARG A 53 2.51 -15.62 8.40
N PRO A 54 1.80 -15.25 7.32
CA PRO A 54 0.35 -15.33 7.27
C PRO A 54 -0.14 -16.78 7.43
N PRO A 55 -1.33 -16.98 8.02
CA PRO A 55 -1.84 -18.31 8.33
C PRO A 55 -2.16 -19.18 7.10
N HIS A 56 -2.15 -18.62 5.88
CA HIS A 56 -2.40 -19.34 4.63
C HIS A 56 -1.12 -19.75 3.90
N TRP A 57 0.06 -19.48 4.46
CA TRP A 57 1.34 -19.91 3.90
C TRP A 57 1.61 -21.34 4.36
N ASP A 58 1.46 -22.33 3.48
CA ASP A 58 1.86 -23.74 3.66
C ASP A 58 2.47 -24.27 2.36
#